data_AF-A0A1X7PJR1-F1
#
_entry.id   AF-A0A1X7PJR1-F1
#
_cell.length_a   1.000
_cell.length_b   1.000
_cell.length_c   1.000
_cell.angle_alpha   90.00
_cell.angle_beta   90.00
_cell.angle_gamma   90.00
#
_symmetry.space_group_name_H-M   'P 1'
#
loop_
_entity.id
_entity.type
_entity.pdbx_description
1 polymer ?
#
loop_
_entity_poly.entity_id
_entity_poly.type
_entity_poly.pdbx_seq_one_letter_code
_entity_poly.pdbx_strand_id
1 'polypeptide(L)'
;MDRDQTAQEPLRVTIQDLRDARYCLAGVRPWFRRHGFEWQDFLDHGIEADRLRATEDALVLPVIRAAQARAQAAALQAPAGAVATTGAPRG
;
A
#
# COMPACT_ATOMS: atom_id res chain seq x y z
N MET A 1 24.68 -9.74 3.22
CA MET A 1 23.95 -8.99 2.18
C MET A 1 22.54 -9.55 2.17
N ASP A 2 21.47 -8.83 2.49
CA ASP A 2 21.26 -7.39 2.58
C ASP A 2 20.50 -7.06 3.89
N ARG A 3 20.99 -6.07 4.63
CA ARG A 3 20.63 -5.77 6.03
C ARG A 3 19.64 -4.58 6.15
N ASP A 4 19.03 -4.15 5.05
CA ASP A 4 18.39 -2.83 4.96
C ASP A 4 16.87 -2.80 5.24
N GLN A 5 16.27 -3.86 5.81
CA GLN A 5 14.81 -3.91 5.96
C GLN A 5 14.24 -3.32 7.27
N THR A 6 15.01 -2.58 8.09
CA THR A 6 14.63 -2.29 9.49
C THR A 6 14.29 -0.84 9.86
N ALA A 7 13.98 0.10 8.94
CA ALA A 7 13.78 1.49 9.40
C ALA A 7 12.82 2.41 8.62
N GLN A 8 11.92 1.92 7.79
CA GLN A 8 10.82 2.78 7.32
C GLN A 8 9.51 2.06 7.56
N GLU A 9 8.63 2.69 8.34
CA GLU A 9 7.23 2.29 8.54
C GLU A 9 6.44 2.96 7.41
N PRO A 10 6.35 2.34 6.22
CA PRO A 10 6.17 3.10 4.99
C PRO A 10 4.76 2.95 4.47
N LEU A 11 4.32 3.97 3.77
CA LEU A 11 3.07 3.96 3.05
C LEU A 11 3.02 2.76 2.09
N ARG A 12 2.26 1.73 2.46
CA ARG A 12 2.15 0.51 1.67
C ARG A 12 1.22 0.74 0.49
N VAL A 13 1.73 0.55 -0.71
CA VAL A 13 0.98 0.56 -1.95
C VAL A 13 0.52 -0.86 -2.23
N THR A 14 -0.77 -0.99 -2.53
CA THR A 14 -1.43 -2.25 -2.86
C THR A 14 -2.15 -2.15 -4.20
N ILE A 15 -2.63 -3.28 -4.72
CA ILE A 15 -3.37 -3.31 -5.98
C ILE A 15 -4.63 -2.41 -5.99
N GLN A 16 -5.18 -2.13 -4.81
CA GLN A 16 -6.34 -1.24 -4.67
C GLN A 16 -5.98 0.20 -5.03
N ASP A 17 -4.78 0.66 -4.67
CA ASP A 17 -4.29 2.00 -4.98
C ASP A 17 -4.03 2.17 -6.48
N LEU A 18 -3.56 1.12 -7.17
CA LEU A 18 -3.44 1.12 -8.64
C LEU A 18 -4.79 1.24 -9.33
N ARG A 19 -5.81 0.54 -8.83
CA ARG A 19 -7.18 0.62 -9.35
C ARG A 19 -7.80 2.00 -9.13
N ASP A 20 -7.52 2.60 -7.98
CA ASP A 20 -8.00 3.94 -7.62
C ASP A 20 -7.33 5.02 -8.49
N ALA A 21 -6.02 4.88 -8.71
CA ALA A 21 -5.26 5.67 -9.68
C ALA A 21 -5.60 5.38 -11.16
N ARG A 22 -6.60 4.53 -11.44
CA ARG A 22 -7.08 4.15 -12.78
C ARG A 22 -6.01 3.55 -13.69
N TYR A 23 -4.98 2.92 -13.11
CA TYR A 23 -3.96 2.23 -13.90
C TYR A 23 -4.43 0.88 -14.42
N CYS A 24 -4.14 0.63 -15.70
CA CYS A 24 -4.30 -0.69 -16.29
C CYS A 24 -3.20 -1.62 -15.78
N LEU A 25 -3.59 -2.71 -15.10
CA LEU A 25 -2.67 -3.77 -14.63
C LEU A 25 -1.82 -4.35 -15.77
N ALA A 26 -2.35 -4.34 -16.99
CA ALA A 26 -1.63 -4.75 -18.20
C ALA A 26 -0.42 -3.86 -18.52
N GLY A 27 -0.47 -2.56 -18.20
CA GLY A 27 0.64 -1.62 -18.38
C GLY A 27 1.64 -1.64 -17.22
N VAL A 28 1.17 -1.94 -16.01
CA VAL A 28 2.02 -2.00 -14.81
C VAL A 28 2.82 -3.30 -14.71
N ARG A 29 2.28 -4.44 -15.15
CA ARG A 29 3.03 -5.73 -15.18
C ARG A 29 4.38 -5.66 -15.92
N PRO A 30 4.47 -5.14 -17.15
CA PRO A 30 5.75 -5.03 -17.84
C PRO A 30 6.67 -3.99 -17.21
N TRP A 31 6.14 -2.94 -16.57
CA TRP A 31 6.93 -1.99 -15.80
C TRP A 31 7.59 -2.67 -14.59
N PHE A 32 6.82 -3.39 -13.76
CA PHE A 32 7.34 -4.16 -12.62
C PHE A 32 8.49 -5.09 -13.02
N ARG A 33 8.31 -5.84 -14.12
CA ARG A 33 9.35 -6.74 -14.65
C ARG A 33 10.61 -6.02 -15.11
N ARG A 34 10.49 -4.81 -15.68
CA ARG A 34 11.66 -4.01 -16.12
C ARG A 34 12.48 -3.49 -14.94
N HIS A 35 11.83 -3.20 -13.82
CA HIS A 35 12.49 -2.71 -12.60
C HIS A 35 12.93 -3.83 -11.65
N GLY A 36 12.67 -5.10 -12.00
CA GLY A 36 13.05 -6.24 -11.17
C GLY A 36 12.16 -6.46 -9.95
N PHE A 37 10.95 -5.88 -9.95
CA PHE A 37 9.97 -6.11 -8.90
C PHE A 37 9.08 -7.31 -9.23
N GLU A 38 8.92 -8.21 -8.26
CA GLU A 38 8.08 -9.39 -8.40
C GLU A 38 6.60 -9.05 -8.20
N TRP A 39 5.78 -9.34 -9.21
CA TRP A 39 4.34 -9.06 -9.18
C TRP A 39 3.61 -9.88 -8.11
N GLN A 40 4.06 -11.11 -7.84
CA GLN A 40 3.45 -11.98 -6.86
C GLN A 40 3.70 -11.47 -5.44
N ASP A 41 4.92 -11.01 -5.16
CA ASP A 41 5.28 -10.39 -3.88
C ASP A 41 4.46 -9.10 -3.64
N PHE A 42 4.21 -8.32 -4.69
CA PHE A 42 3.30 -7.17 -4.64
C PHE A 42 1.83 -7.54 -4.36
N LEU A 43 1.37 -8.75 -4.73
CA LEU A 43 0.00 -9.16 -4.44
C LEU A 43 -0.17 -9.67 -3.01
N ASP A 44 0.82 -10.40 -2.50
CA ASP A 44 0.76 -11.01 -1.16
C ASP A 44 1.13 -10.02 -0.06
N HIS A 45 2.20 -9.26 -0.31
CA HIS A 45 2.73 -8.27 0.58
C HIS A 45 2.39 -6.86 0.08
N GLY A 46 2.56 -6.56 -1.20
CA GLY A 46 2.49 -5.17 -1.65
C GLY A 46 3.83 -4.48 -1.47
N ILE A 47 3.96 -3.28 -2.02
CA ILE A 47 5.26 -2.58 -2.11
C ILE A 47 5.19 -1.24 -1.39
N GLU A 48 6.34 -0.77 -0.96
CA GLU A 48 6.49 0.49 -0.26
C GLU A 48 6.46 1.66 -1.26
N ALA A 49 5.77 2.74 -0.91
CA ALA A 49 5.74 3.95 -1.73
C ALA A 49 7.14 4.54 -1.97
N ASP A 50 8.05 4.37 -1.01
CA ASP A 50 9.42 4.86 -1.12
C ASP A 50 10.27 4.04 -2.12
N ARG A 51 10.10 2.71 -2.13
CA ARG A 51 10.65 1.82 -3.18
C ARG A 51 10.20 2.24 -4.57
N LEU A 52 8.94 2.60 -4.71
CA LEU A 52 8.39 3.12 -5.96
C LEU A 52 8.98 4.50 -6.29
N ARG A 53 9.13 5.38 -5.29
CA ARG A 53 9.74 6.71 -5.46
C ARG A 53 11.21 6.64 -5.90
N ALA A 54 11.96 5.64 -5.42
CA ALA A 54 13.34 5.39 -5.81
C ALA A 54 13.49 5.00 -7.29
N THR A 55 12.41 4.55 -7.94
CA THR A 55 12.39 4.32 -9.38
C THR A 55 12.39 5.63 -10.19
N GLU A 56 12.10 6.78 -9.55
CA GLU A 56 12.04 8.12 -10.15
C GLU A 56 11.10 8.23 -11.37
N ASP A 57 10.08 7.38 -11.39
CA ASP A 57 9.21 7.21 -12.55
C ASP A 57 7.96 8.10 -12.49
N ALA A 58 7.47 8.56 -13.64
CA ALA A 58 6.25 9.37 -13.67
C ALA A 58 4.99 8.57 -13.25
N LEU A 59 5.05 7.24 -13.37
CA LEU A 59 3.98 6.32 -12.99
C LEU A 59 3.76 6.23 -11.48
N VAL A 60 4.76 6.55 -10.66
CA VAL A 60 4.68 6.36 -9.20
C VAL A 60 3.99 7.53 -8.49
N LEU A 61 4.03 8.74 -9.05
CA LEU A 61 3.36 9.93 -8.50
C LEU A 61 1.87 9.72 -8.16
N PRO A 62 1.00 9.35 -9.13
CA PRO A 62 -0.42 9.09 -8.86
C PRO A 62 -0.67 7.86 -7.98
N VAL A 63 0.19 6.84 -8.05
CA VAL A 63 0.07 5.65 -7.18
C VAL A 63 0.35 6.00 -5.72
N ILE A 64 1.39 6.80 -5.46
CA ILE A 64 1.71 7.31 -4.12
C ILE A 64 0.57 8.19 -3.61
N ARG A 65 0.00 9.05 -4.47
CA ARG A 65 -1.15 9.90 -4.09
C ARG A 65 -2.36 9.06 -3.67
N ALA A 66 -2.70 8.01 -4.43
CA ALA A 66 -3.81 7.11 -4.09
C ALA A 66 -3.55 6.39 -2.76
N ALA A 67 -2.34 5.86 -2.56
CA ALA A 67 -1.95 5.22 -1.32
C ALA A 67 -2.00 6.19 -0.13
N GLN A 68 -1.57 7.45 -0.32
CA GLN A 68 -1.65 8.49 0.70
C GLN A 68 -3.10 8.80 1.07
N ALA A 69 -3.98 8.93 0.08
CA ALA A 69 -5.40 9.17 0.32
C ALA A 69 -6.04 8.01 1.10
N ARG A 70 -5.69 6.76 0.75
CA ARG A 70 -6.15 5.57 1.49
C ARG A 70 -5.62 5.53 2.92
N ALA A 71 -4.34 5.77 3.13
CA ALA A 71 -3.74 5.76 4.46
C ALA A 71 -4.29 6.89 5.35
N GLN A 72 -4.49 8.08 4.78
CA GLN A 72 -5.14 9.19 5.46
C GLN A 72 -6.61 8.87 5.77
N ALA A 73 -7.35 8.29 4.82
CA ALA A 73 -8.71 7.84 5.04
C ALA A 73 -8.76 6.78 6.15
N ALA A 74 -7.84 5.80 6.15
CA ALA A 74 -7.73 4.80 7.22
C ALA A 74 -7.39 5.43 8.58
N ALA A 75 -6.50 6.42 8.62
CA ALA A 75 -6.17 7.16 9.84
C ALA A 75 -7.35 8.00 10.35
N LEU A 76 -8.13 8.60 9.45
CA LEU A 76 -9.37 9.34 9.77
C LEU A 76 -10.53 8.40 10.14
N GLN A 77 -10.50 7.15 9.64
CA GLN A 77 -11.49 6.10 9.90
C GLN A 77 -11.13 5.23 11.11
N ALA A 78 -10.00 5.49 11.80
CA ALA A 78 -9.73 4.87 13.09
C ALA A 78 -10.77 5.39 14.09
N PRO A 79 -11.74 4.56 14.55
CA PRO A 79 -12.66 5.03 15.56
C PRO A 79 -11.84 5.27 16.83
N ALA A 80 -11.87 6.51 17.33
CA ALA A 80 -11.62 6.74 18.73
C ALA A 80 -12.57 5.80 19.51
N GLY A 81 -12.01 4.72 20.06
CA GLY A 81 -12.61 3.88 21.09
C GLY A 81 -14.00 3.32 20.81
N ALA A 82 -14.09 2.25 20.01
CA ALA A 82 -15.13 1.24 20.24
C ALA A 82 -14.62 0.20 21.24
N VAL A 83 -14.42 0.61 22.50
CA VAL A 83 -14.43 -0.32 23.63
C VAL A 83 -15.90 -0.51 24.03
N ALA A 84 -16.57 -1.45 23.37
CA ALA A 84 -17.85 -1.97 23.83
C ALA A 84 -17.59 -3.33 24.48
N THR A 85 -17.38 -3.25 25.79
CA THR A 85 -17.46 -4.30 26.82
C THR A 85 -18.25 -5.55 26.43
N THR A 86 -17.58 -6.70 26.55
CA THR A 86 -18.15 -8.02 26.79
C THR A 86 -19.22 -7.98 27.90
N GLY A 87 -20.44 -8.46 27.64
CA GLY A 87 -21.40 -8.65 28.74
C GLY A 87 -22.85 -8.96 28.35
N ALA A 88 -23.09 -10.08 27.67
CA ALA A 88 -24.35 -10.84 27.80
C ALA A 88 -23.99 -12.17 28.52
N PRO A 89 -24.86 -12.80 29.35
CA PRO A 89 -26.33 -12.78 29.29
C PRO A 89 -27.03 -12.44 30.63
N ARG A 90 -28.28 -11.96 30.55
CA ARG A 90 -29.22 -12.04 31.69
C ARG A 90 -29.85 -13.42 31.71
N GLY A 91 -29.59 -14.18 32.78
CA GLY A 91 -30.48 -15.23 33.27
C GLY A 91 -31.56 -14.64 34.17
#